data_AF-A0AAU9TJS5-F1
#
_entry.id   AF-A0AAU9TJS5-F1
#
_cell.length_a   1.000
_cell.length_b   1.000
_cell.length_c   1.000
_cell.angle_alpha   90.00
_cell.angle_beta   90.00
_cell.angle_gamma   90.00
#
_symmetry.space_group_name_H-M   'P 1'
#
loop_
_entity.id
_entity.type
_entity.pdbx_description
1 polymer ?
#
loop_
_entity_poly.entity_id
_entity_poly.type
_entity_poly.pdbx_seq_one_letter_code
_entity_poly.pdbx_strand_id
1 'polypeptide(L)'
;MAPLYSLTAGNGKFDWQPEHEAIRRQLVSVLTNEPVLSIFDPDRETELHTDASAIGYGGALIQKVESVPHVVAYYSRRTTSAESKFLKKNVEPKQVHATAITKNWLLAEQQRDSDIMKLISDLTDGNLNEDVAKTYELRSGTLYRKIQRNGKTRCLPVLPRSLR
;
A
#
# COMPACT_ATOMS: atom_id res chain seq x y z
N MET A 1 23.36 21.32 4.98
CA MET A 1 23.56 19.93 4.51
C MET A 1 25.02 19.59 4.17
N ALA A 2 25.88 20.54 3.80
CA ALA A 2 27.27 20.26 3.40
C ALA A 2 28.08 19.31 4.33
N PRO A 3 27.97 19.39 5.69
CA PRO A 3 28.71 18.49 6.58
C PRO A 3 28.25 17.02 6.53
N LEU A 4 26.97 16.76 6.27
CA LEU A 4 26.48 15.39 6.08
C LEU A 4 26.89 14.83 4.71
N TYR A 5 26.93 15.69 3.68
CA TYR A 5 27.33 15.27 2.33
C TYR A 5 28.81 14.82 2.30
N SER A 6 29.68 15.50 3.04
CA SER A 6 31.09 15.11 3.17
C SER A 6 31.30 13.73 3.79
N LEU A 7 30.36 13.21 4.60
CA LEU A 7 30.44 11.84 5.13
C LEU A 7 30.28 10.76 4.06
N THR A 8 29.64 11.09 2.93
CA THR A 8 29.36 10.15 1.83
C THR A 8 30.20 10.41 0.57
N ALA A 9 30.90 11.55 0.51
CA ALA A 9 31.56 12.03 -0.72
C ALA A 9 32.98 11.48 -0.95
N GLY A 10 33.52 10.62 -0.09
CA GLY A 10 34.87 10.06 -0.28
C GLY A 10 35.15 8.77 0.47
N ASN A 11 36.29 8.15 0.17
CA ASN A 11 36.79 6.93 0.85
C ASN A 11 37.40 7.24 2.25
N GLY A 12 37.03 8.37 2.85
CA GLY A 12 37.51 8.78 4.16
C GLY A 12 36.91 7.93 5.28
N LYS A 13 37.53 8.00 6.46
CA LYS A 13 36.98 7.36 7.66
C LYS A 13 35.64 8.02 8.00
N PHE A 14 34.58 7.20 8.11
CA PHE A 14 33.27 7.66 8.57
C PHE A 14 33.37 8.06 10.04
N ASP A 15 33.33 9.35 10.32
CA ASP A 15 33.48 9.88 11.68
C ASP A 15 32.29 10.75 12.06
N TRP A 16 31.46 10.25 12.98
CA TRP A 16 30.22 10.90 13.37
C TRP A 16 30.46 11.92 14.48
N GLN A 17 30.64 13.17 14.08
CA GLN A 17 30.90 14.29 14.99
C GLN A 17 29.62 14.94 15.55
N PRO A 18 29.70 15.68 16.66
CA PRO A 18 28.56 16.36 17.27
C PRO A 18 27.79 17.30 16.32
N GLU A 19 28.48 17.93 15.37
CA GLU A 19 27.86 18.76 14.34
C GLU A 19 26.90 17.96 13.44
N HIS A 20 27.29 16.73 13.06
CA HIS A 20 26.44 15.84 12.25
C HIS A 20 25.17 15.45 13.01
N GLU A 21 25.29 15.17 14.31
CA GLU A 21 24.15 14.88 15.17
C GLU A 21 23.22 16.09 15.33
N ALA A 22 23.78 17.30 15.45
CA ALA A 22 22.98 18.52 15.51
C ALA A 22 22.16 18.72 14.22
N ILE A 23 22.78 18.52 13.05
CA ILE A 23 22.08 18.60 11.76
C ILE A 23 21.02 17.51 11.64
N ARG A 24 21.32 16.26 12.07
CA ARG A 24 20.35 15.16 12.07
C ARG A 24 19.11 15.51 12.91
N ARG A 25 19.30 16.05 14.12
CA ARG A 25 18.20 16.46 15.00
C ARG A 25 17.39 17.60 14.39
N GLN A 26 18.06 18.57 13.77
CA GLN A 26 17.37 19.66 13.08
C GLN A 26 16.51 19.13 11.92
N LEU A 27 17.03 18.19 11.13
CA LEU A 27 16.26 17.56 10.05
C LEU A 27 15.04 16.83 10.58
N VAL A 28 15.19 16.02 11.63
CA VAL A 28 14.05 15.34 12.27
C VAL A 28 13.03 16.38 12.74
N SER A 29 13.48 17.44 13.42
CA SER A 29 12.60 18.52 13.89
C SER A 29 11.81 19.15 12.74
N VAL A 30 12.46 19.50 11.63
CA VAL A 30 11.77 20.09 10.46
C VAL A 30 10.76 19.12 9.84
N LEU A 31 11.10 17.83 9.73
CA LEU A 31 10.21 16.82 9.14
C LEU A 31 9.01 16.47 10.03
N THR A 32 9.12 16.68 11.35
CA THR A 32 8.06 16.35 12.32
C THR A 32 7.22 17.55 12.75
N ASN A 33 7.47 18.74 12.19
CA ASN A 33 6.75 19.96 12.53
C ASN A 33 6.17 20.62 11.27
N GLU A 34 5.32 21.62 11.48
CA GLU A 34 4.86 22.51 10.42
C GLU A 34 6.04 23.28 9.80
N PRO A 35 6.00 23.62 8.50
CA PRO A 35 4.92 23.39 7.54
C PRO A 35 5.02 22.04 6.78
N VAL A 36 6.04 21.22 7.09
CA VAL A 36 6.29 19.97 6.36
C VAL A 36 5.27 18.90 6.73
N LEU A 37 5.02 18.74 8.03
CA LEU A 37 4.00 17.83 8.55
C LEU A 37 2.65 18.56 8.67
N SER A 38 1.61 18.02 8.06
CA SER A 38 0.26 18.58 8.05
C SER A 38 -0.75 17.65 8.71
N ILE A 39 -1.83 18.23 9.25
CA ILE A 39 -2.97 17.47 9.77
C ILE A 39 -3.73 16.84 8.59
N PHE A 40 -4.17 15.60 8.76
CA PHE A 40 -4.97 14.89 7.78
C PHE A 40 -6.33 15.56 7.55
N ASP A 41 -6.70 15.73 6.28
CA ASP A 41 -8.01 16.24 5.86
C ASP A 41 -8.71 15.21 4.95
N PRO A 42 -9.86 14.62 5.34
CA PRO A 42 -10.50 13.54 4.58
C PRO A 42 -11.00 13.96 3.19
N ASP A 43 -11.20 15.25 2.95
CA ASP A 43 -11.73 15.75 1.68
C ASP A 43 -10.63 16.01 0.64
N ARG A 44 -9.36 15.86 1.02
CA ARG A 44 -8.20 16.11 0.14
C ARG A 44 -7.73 14.85 -0.56
N GLU A 45 -7.26 15.06 -1.79
CA GLU A 45 -6.58 14.02 -2.56
C GLU A 45 -5.36 13.51 -1.78
N THR A 46 -5.31 12.20 -1.57
CA THR A 46 -4.32 11.54 -0.73
C THR A 46 -3.53 10.54 -1.56
N GLU A 47 -2.21 10.64 -1.49
CA GLU A 47 -1.26 9.72 -2.09
C GLU A 47 -0.50 8.96 -1.01
N LEU A 48 -0.21 7.69 -1.28
CA LEU A 48 0.65 6.87 -0.44
C LEU A 48 1.89 6.49 -1.26
N HIS A 49 3.03 7.04 -0.85
CA HIS A 49 4.31 6.70 -1.46
C HIS A 49 4.94 5.62 -0.60
N THR A 50 5.22 4.46 -1.19
CA THR A 50 5.80 3.31 -0.46
C THR A 50 7.08 2.85 -1.13
N ASP A 51 8.04 2.44 -0.32
CA ASP A 51 9.22 1.73 -0.79
C ASP A 51 9.49 0.52 0.12
N ALA A 52 9.97 -0.56 -0.48
CA ALA A 52 10.17 -1.83 0.21
C ALA A 52 11.43 -2.54 -0.26
N SER A 53 12.15 -3.10 0.70
CA SER A 53 13.31 -3.94 0.49
C SER A 53 13.20 -5.23 1.29
N ALA A 54 14.10 -6.17 1.04
CA ALA A 54 14.19 -7.38 1.85
C ALA A 54 14.54 -7.14 3.33
N ILE A 55 14.93 -5.93 3.73
CA ILE A 55 15.35 -5.59 5.11
C ILE A 55 14.24 -4.85 5.86
N GLY A 56 13.46 -4.05 5.14
CA GLY A 56 12.49 -3.14 5.71
C GLY A 56 11.67 -2.47 4.62
N TYR A 57 10.54 -1.91 5.02
CA TYR A 57 9.68 -1.13 4.16
C TYR A 57 9.22 0.12 4.89
N GLY A 58 8.88 1.13 4.11
CA GLY A 58 8.39 2.39 4.63
C GLY A 58 7.41 3.03 3.66
N GLY A 59 6.80 4.12 4.13
CA GLY A 59 5.97 4.95 3.30
C GLY A 59 5.72 6.32 3.88
N ALA A 60 5.26 7.22 3.03
CA ALA A 60 4.81 8.55 3.37
C ALA A 60 3.36 8.70 2.88
N LEU A 61 2.49 9.12 3.78
CA LEU A 61 1.13 9.55 3.47
C LEU A 61 1.20 11.04 3.12
N ILE A 62 0.78 11.40 1.91
CA ILE A 62 0.90 12.74 1.35
C ILE A 62 -0.48 13.22 0.93
N GLN A 63 -0.81 14.48 1.20
CA GLN A 63 -2.02 15.13 0.72
C GLN A 63 -1.70 16.35 -0.13
N LYS A 64 -2.42 16.54 -1.23
CA LYS A 64 -2.27 17.73 -2.07
C LYS A 64 -3.08 18.88 -1.51
N VAL A 65 -2.42 20.01 -1.24
CA VAL A 65 -3.02 21.27 -0.82
C VAL A 65 -2.67 22.28 -1.90
N GLU A 66 -3.68 22.78 -2.63
CA GLU A 66 -3.45 23.72 -3.75
C GLU A 66 -2.42 23.18 -4.77
N SER A 67 -2.49 21.87 -5.06
CA SER A 67 -1.52 21.14 -5.91
C SER A 67 -0.10 20.99 -5.37
N VAL A 68 0.17 21.43 -4.14
CA VAL A 68 1.44 21.21 -3.43
C VAL A 68 1.33 19.96 -2.53
N PRO A 69 2.28 19.02 -2.60
CA PRO A 69 2.28 17.84 -1.73
C PRO A 69 2.73 18.19 -0.31
N HIS A 70 1.90 17.86 0.69
CA HIS A 70 2.20 17.96 2.11
C HIS A 70 2.21 16.58 2.76
N VAL A 71 3.18 16.31 3.63
CA VAL A 71 3.27 15.01 4.30
C VAL A 71 2.38 15.02 5.53
N VAL A 72 1.55 14.00 5.68
CA VAL A 72 0.68 13.79 6.84
C VAL A 72 1.31 12.83 7.83
N ALA A 73 1.95 11.77 7.33
CA ALA A 73 2.54 10.76 8.18
C ALA A 73 3.69 10.04 7.48
N TYR A 74 4.67 9.60 8.28
CA TYR A 74 5.72 8.68 7.86
C TYR A 74 5.52 7.34 8.57
N TYR A 75 5.83 6.25 7.87
CA TYR A 75 5.82 4.90 8.43
C TYR A 75 7.09 4.17 8.01
N SER A 76 7.68 3.41 8.93
CA SER A 76 8.82 2.55 8.64
C SER A 76 8.82 1.34 9.57
N ARG A 77 9.08 0.16 9.00
CA ARG A 77 9.20 -1.09 9.76
C ARG A 77 10.23 -2.02 9.14
N ARG A 78 10.96 -2.75 10.00
CA ARG A 78 11.77 -3.88 9.55
C ARG A 78 10.88 -5.04 9.10
N THR A 79 11.32 -5.74 8.05
CA THR A 79 10.63 -6.96 7.59
C THR A 79 10.88 -8.11 8.56
N THR A 80 9.86 -8.94 8.74
CA THR A 80 10.02 -10.26 9.36
C THR A 80 10.77 -11.22 8.44
N SER A 81 11.26 -12.35 8.97
CA SER A 81 11.96 -13.36 8.17
C SER A 81 11.12 -13.89 7.00
N ALA A 82 9.79 -14.02 7.20
CA ALA A 82 8.86 -14.43 6.16
C ALA A 82 8.71 -13.37 5.06
N GLU A 83 8.49 -12.11 5.44
CA GLU A 83 8.38 -10.97 4.51
C GLU A 83 9.66 -10.76 3.71
N SER A 84 10.82 -10.84 4.36
CA SER A 84 12.14 -10.72 3.72
C SER A 84 12.32 -11.77 2.62
N LYS A 85 11.98 -13.03 2.90
CA LYS A 85 12.10 -14.13 1.93
C LYS A 85 11.15 -13.94 0.74
N PHE A 86 9.95 -13.40 0.98
CA PHE A 86 8.99 -13.09 -0.07
C PHE A 86 9.50 -11.98 -0.99
N LEU A 87 9.96 -10.85 -0.43
CA LEU A 87 10.46 -9.70 -1.19
C LEU A 87 11.76 -9.99 -1.95
N LYS A 88 12.59 -10.91 -1.45
CA LYS A 88 13.76 -11.41 -2.22
C LYS A 88 13.37 -12.24 -3.44
N LYS A 89 12.20 -12.89 -3.41
CA LYS A 89 11.76 -13.81 -4.46
C LYS A 89 10.90 -13.10 -5.52
N ASN A 90 10.12 -12.11 -5.11
CA ASN A 90 9.18 -11.38 -5.96
C ASN A 90 9.60 -9.89 -5.99
N VAL A 91 10.19 -9.45 -7.10
CA VAL A 91 10.68 -8.06 -7.31
C VAL A 91 9.68 -7.25 -8.15
N GLU A 92 8.40 -7.59 -8.12
CA GLU A 92 7.39 -6.77 -8.77
C GLU A 92 6.95 -5.67 -7.80
N PRO A 93 7.12 -4.38 -8.13
CA PRO A 93 6.64 -3.30 -7.29
C PRO A 93 5.11 -3.37 -7.25
N LYS A 94 4.56 -3.85 -6.13
CA LYS A 94 3.12 -3.79 -5.87
C LYS A 94 2.78 -2.33 -5.58
N GLN A 95 2.41 -1.58 -6.61
CA GLN A 95 1.94 -0.21 -6.50
C GLN A 95 0.60 -0.22 -5.75
N VAL A 96 0.61 0.18 -4.47
CA VAL A 96 -0.62 0.29 -3.67
C VAL A 96 -1.22 1.68 -3.92
N HIS A 97 -2.25 1.76 -4.75
CA HIS A 97 -3.02 3.00 -4.88
C HIS A 97 -3.81 3.27 -3.60
N ALA A 98 -3.61 4.45 -3.00
CA ALA A 98 -4.27 4.88 -1.75
C ALA A 98 -5.81 4.99 -1.83
N THR A 99 -6.40 4.86 -3.03
CA THR A 99 -7.84 4.57 -3.18
C THR A 99 -8.28 3.31 -2.41
N ALA A 100 -7.30 2.49 -1.99
CA ALA A 100 -7.43 1.32 -1.12
C ALA A 100 -8.01 1.55 0.29
N ILE A 101 -8.15 2.80 0.75
CA ILE A 101 -8.68 3.12 2.08
C ILE A 101 -10.17 3.51 2.04
N THR A 102 -10.78 3.57 0.85
CA THR A 102 -12.24 3.75 0.76
C THR A 102 -12.97 2.45 1.11
N LYS A 103 -14.17 2.53 1.70
CA LYS A 103 -15.01 1.34 2.01
C LYS A 103 -15.19 0.38 0.81
N ASN A 104 -15.02 0.88 -0.41
CA ASN A 104 -15.24 0.17 -1.67
C ASN A 104 -13.93 -0.21 -2.39
N TRP A 105 -12.78 -0.18 -1.71
CA TRP A 105 -11.51 -0.46 -2.38
C TRP A 105 -11.46 -1.82 -3.09
N LEU A 106 -12.05 -2.84 -2.47
CA LEU A 106 -12.07 -4.19 -3.00
C LEU A 106 -12.89 -4.25 -4.30
N LEU A 107 -13.97 -3.48 -4.38
CA LEU A 107 -14.75 -3.33 -5.61
C LEU A 107 -13.90 -2.72 -6.72
N ALA A 108 -13.19 -1.62 -6.42
CA ALA A 108 -12.33 -0.97 -7.39
C ALA A 108 -11.22 -1.91 -7.89
N GLU A 109 -10.61 -2.70 -7.01
CA GLU A 109 -9.59 -3.69 -7.39
C GLU A 109 -10.18 -4.87 -8.20
N GLN A 110 -11.38 -5.34 -7.87
CA GLN A 110 -12.06 -6.37 -8.65
C GLN A 110 -12.43 -5.89 -10.05
N GLN A 111 -12.82 -4.62 -10.20
CA GLN A 111 -13.16 -4.03 -11.50
C GLN A 111 -11.95 -3.88 -12.44
N ARG A 112 -10.75 -3.82 -11.88
CA ARG A 112 -9.50 -3.78 -12.65
C ARG A 112 -9.05 -5.15 -13.15
N ASP A 113 -9.55 -6.24 -12.56
CA ASP A 113 -9.22 -7.61 -12.96
C ASP A 113 -10.17 -8.10 -14.05
N SER A 114 -9.65 -8.25 -15.27
CA SER A 114 -10.43 -8.63 -16.46
C SER A 114 -11.14 -9.97 -16.31
N ASP A 115 -10.54 -10.93 -15.59
CA ASP A 115 -11.13 -12.25 -15.39
C ASP A 115 -12.27 -12.21 -14.38
N ILE A 116 -12.14 -11.39 -13.33
CA ILE A 116 -13.21 -11.15 -12.37
C ILE A 116 -14.37 -10.42 -13.05
N MET A 117 -14.08 -9.39 -13.86
CA MET A 117 -15.12 -8.67 -14.60
C MET A 117 -15.87 -9.57 -15.58
N LYS A 118 -15.15 -10.44 -16.30
CA LYS A 118 -15.77 -11.45 -17.17
C LYS A 118 -16.69 -12.38 -16.38
N LEU A 119 -16.22 -12.88 -15.23
CA LEU A 119 -17.01 -13.75 -14.35
C LEU A 119 -18.28 -13.06 -13.82
N ILE A 120 -18.21 -11.75 -13.51
CA ILE A 120 -19.36 -10.95 -13.10
C ILE A 120 -20.36 -10.80 -14.25
N SER A 121 -19.89 -10.54 -15.48
CA SER A 121 -20.76 -10.49 -16.67
C SER A 121 -21.45 -11.83 -16.88
N ASP A 122 -20.68 -12.93 -16.93
CA ASP A 122 -21.21 -14.26 -17.16
C ASP A 122 -22.22 -14.69 -16.07
N LEU A 123 -22.03 -14.24 -14.83
CA LEU A 123 -22.96 -14.46 -13.72
C LEU A 123 -24.25 -13.64 -13.87
N THR A 124 -24.15 -12.42 -14.39
CA THR A 124 -25.29 -11.51 -14.58
C THR A 124 -26.12 -11.90 -15.79
N ASP A 125 -25.46 -12.35 -16.85
CA ASP A 125 -26.07 -12.77 -18.12
C ASP A 125 -26.62 -14.21 -18.05
N GLY A 126 -26.38 -14.93 -16.95
CA GLY A 126 -26.81 -16.32 -16.78
C GLY A 126 -26.05 -17.33 -17.66
N ASN A 127 -24.88 -16.94 -18.18
CA ASN A 127 -24.04 -17.79 -19.03
C ASN A 127 -23.22 -18.82 -18.23
N LEU A 128 -23.20 -18.71 -16.90
CA LEU A 128 -22.55 -19.69 -16.02
C LEU A 128 -23.45 -20.90 -15.77
N ASN A 129 -22.82 -22.07 -15.69
CA ASN A 129 -23.48 -23.28 -15.23
C ASN A 129 -24.10 -23.04 -13.83
N GLU A 130 -25.32 -23.50 -13.62
CA GLU A 130 -26.12 -23.25 -12.43
C GLU A 130 -25.42 -23.69 -11.14
N ASP A 131 -24.71 -24.81 -11.19
CA ASP A 131 -23.90 -25.33 -10.08
C ASP A 131 -22.74 -24.40 -9.72
N VAL A 132 -22.15 -23.76 -10.74
CA VAL A 132 -21.05 -22.80 -10.57
C VAL A 132 -21.59 -21.46 -10.09
N ALA A 133 -22.69 -20.98 -10.67
CA ALA A 133 -23.33 -19.72 -10.30
C ALA A 133 -23.74 -19.71 -8.82
N LYS A 134 -24.27 -20.83 -8.29
CA LYS A 134 -24.63 -20.99 -6.87
C LYS A 134 -23.44 -20.83 -5.92
N THR A 135 -22.21 -21.03 -6.40
CA THR A 135 -21.00 -20.84 -5.59
C THR A 135 -20.55 -19.37 -5.49
N TYR A 136 -21.14 -18.46 -6.26
CA TYR A 136 -20.82 -17.05 -6.24
C TYR A 136 -21.98 -16.20 -5.71
N GLU A 137 -21.65 -15.03 -5.19
CA GLU A 137 -22.61 -14.06 -4.69
C GLU A 137 -22.06 -12.66 -4.91
N LEU A 138 -22.89 -11.78 -5.47
CA LEU A 138 -22.55 -10.36 -5.62
C LEU A 138 -23.13 -9.59 -4.43
N ARG A 139 -22.30 -8.80 -3.74
CA ARG A 139 -22.75 -7.92 -2.65
C ARG A 139 -22.26 -6.51 -2.93
N SER A 140 -23.20 -5.59 -3.18
CA SER A 140 -22.87 -4.18 -3.48
C SER A 140 -21.82 -4.06 -4.61
N GLY A 141 -21.95 -4.89 -5.65
CA GLY A 141 -21.01 -4.97 -6.77
C GLY A 141 -19.75 -5.82 -6.55
N THR A 142 -19.41 -6.16 -5.29
CA THR A 142 -18.22 -6.98 -4.98
C THR A 142 -18.55 -8.46 -5.08
N LEU A 143 -17.70 -9.23 -5.75
CA LEU A 143 -17.84 -10.67 -5.95
C LEU A 143 -17.29 -11.46 -4.75
N TYR A 144 -18.13 -12.35 -4.22
CA TYR A 144 -17.81 -13.30 -3.16
C TYR A 144 -18.00 -14.72 -3.66
N ARG A 145 -17.22 -15.66 -3.08
CA ARG A 145 -17.37 -17.09 -3.27
C ARG A 145 -17.85 -17.75 -1.98
N LYS A 146 -18.93 -18.51 -2.08
CA LYS A 146 -19.46 -19.40 -1.05
C LYS A 146 -18.61 -20.67 -1.01
N ILE A 147 -18.09 -21.00 0.17
CA ILE A 147 -17.35 -22.22 0.43
C ILE A 147 -17.92 -22.92 1.66
N GLN A 148 -18.00 -24.25 1.61
CA GLN A 148 -18.34 -25.08 2.78
C GLN A 148 -17.04 -25.49 3.47
N ARG A 149 -16.89 -25.16 4.76
CA ARG A 149 -15.76 -25.62 5.57
C ARG A 149 -16.23 -25.96 6.97
N ASN A 150 -15.95 -27.19 7.42
CA ASN A 150 -16.36 -27.72 8.74
C ASN A 150 -17.88 -27.60 8.98
N GLY A 151 -18.70 -27.94 7.98
CA GLY A 151 -20.17 -27.87 8.08
C GLY A 151 -20.75 -26.45 8.16
N LYS A 152 -19.93 -25.41 7.93
CA LYS A 152 -20.37 -24.01 7.89
C LYS A 152 -20.11 -23.39 6.51
N THR A 153 -21.10 -22.70 5.96
CA THR A 153 -20.93 -21.85 4.78
C THR A 153 -20.15 -20.59 5.14
N ARG A 154 -19.05 -20.32 4.45
CA ARG A 154 -18.33 -19.03 4.51
C ARG A 154 -18.43 -18.34 3.16
N CYS A 155 -18.59 -17.02 3.18
CA CYS A 155 -18.52 -16.18 1.99
C CYS A 155 -17.21 -15.42 2.04
N LEU A 156 -16.29 -15.73 1.13
CA LEU A 156 -14.99 -15.06 1.04
C LEU A 156 -14.96 -14.16 -0.20
N PRO A 157 -14.37 -12.96 -0.11
CA PRO A 157 -14.18 -12.13 -1.28
C PRO A 157 -13.27 -12.82 -2.29
N VAL A 158 -13.61 -12.73 -3.58
CA VAL A 158 -12.73 -13.19 -4.64
C VAL A 158 -11.57 -12.20 -4.75
N LEU A 159 -10.36 -12.63 -4.43
CA LEU A 159 -9.18 -11.77 -4.48
C LEU A 159 -8.67 -11.64 -5.93
N PRO A 160 -8.50 -10.40 -6.44
CA PRO A 160 -7.82 -10.11 -7.71
C PRO A 160 -6.44 -10.73 -7.81
N ARG A 161 -5.99 -11.00 -9.04
CA ARG A 161 -4.66 -11.60 -9.29
C ARG A 161 -3.52 -10.73 -8.77
N SER A 162 -3.65 -9.40 -8.80
CA SER A 162 -2.69 -8.45 -8.22
C SER A 162 -2.40 -8.71 -6.73
N LEU A 163 -3.37 -9.27 -6.01
CA LEU A 163 -3.31 -9.53 -4.58
C LEU A 163 -2.97 -10.99 -4.22
N ARG A 164 -2.85 -11.88 -5.22
CA ARG A 164 -2.39 -13.26 -4.99
C ARG A 164 -0.86 -13.36 -4.87
#